data_AF-A0A941MSP1-F1
#
_entry.id   AF-A0A941MSP1-F1
#
_cell.length_a   1.000
_cell.length_b   1.000
_cell.length_c   1.000
_cell.angle_alpha   90.00
_cell.angle_beta   90.00
_cell.angle_gamma   90.00
#
_symmetry.space_group_name_H-M   'P 1'
#
loop_
_entity.id
_entity.type
_entity.pdbx_description
1 polymer ?
#
loop_
_entity_poly.entity_id
_entity_poly.type
_entity_poly.pdbx_seq_one_letter_code
_entity_poly.pdbx_strand_id
1 'polypeptide(L)'
;MQEVLCPQVGASFSGQTYLFWKRLISLKQYCFRNTDMDSLDKLIANANDGTLLHKLTLEQKDIHYALDQRDHPSFDNKWMKASHAVDTLKGSAADADARVAQLRKILYLQSMERWESPDLAACISDDFGLIGDALITQYQNPWLNGLLLAYLSSRFPTGELQETPGLLEDAFKA
;
A
#
# COMPACT_ATOMS: atom_id res chain seq x y z
N MET A 1 12.39 -33.00 -0.22
CA MET A 1 11.18 -32.21 0.13
C MET A 1 10.31 -33.06 1.02
N GLN A 2 10.21 -32.72 2.31
CA GLN A 2 9.22 -33.32 3.21
C GLN A 2 8.22 -32.22 3.54
N GLU A 3 6.99 -32.35 3.03
CA GLU A 3 5.87 -31.54 3.47
C GLU A 3 5.57 -31.89 4.93
N VAL A 4 5.67 -30.91 5.81
CA VAL A 4 5.24 -31.04 7.20
C VAL A 4 3.74 -30.72 7.23
N LEU A 5 2.93 -31.76 7.22
CA LEU A 5 1.48 -31.69 7.38
C LEU A 5 1.13 -30.96 8.68
N CYS A 6 0.26 -29.95 8.58
CA CYS A 6 -0.37 -29.30 9.72
C CYS A 6 -1.25 -30.33 10.46
N PRO A 7 -1.14 -30.51 11.78
CA PRO A 7 -2.01 -31.46 12.49
C PRO A 7 -3.44 -30.90 12.56
N GLN A 8 -4.39 -31.69 12.08
CA GLN A 8 -5.82 -31.42 12.23
C GLN A 8 -6.22 -31.51 13.71
N VAL A 9 -7.11 -30.60 14.10
CA VAL A 9 -7.61 -30.34 15.46
C VAL A 9 -8.12 -31.63 16.12
N GLY A 10 -7.43 -32.11 17.15
CA GLY A 10 -7.88 -33.31 17.88
C GLY A 10 -6.92 -33.92 18.91
N ALA A 11 -5.69 -33.44 19.05
CA ALA A 11 -4.74 -33.96 20.04
C ALA A 11 -4.52 -32.96 21.18
N SER A 12 -4.71 -33.43 22.41
CA SER A 12 -4.31 -32.74 23.64
C SER A 12 -2.79 -32.53 23.61
N PHE A 13 -2.36 -31.29 23.44
CA PHE A 13 -0.95 -30.92 23.41
C PHE A 13 -0.57 -30.15 24.68
N SER A 14 0.56 -30.53 25.27
CA SER A 14 1.13 -29.83 26.43
C SER A 14 1.52 -28.39 26.06
N GLY A 15 1.36 -27.46 27.01
CA GLY A 15 1.52 -26.01 26.79
C GLY A 15 2.86 -25.58 26.16
N GLN A 16 3.91 -26.40 26.25
CA GLN A 16 5.21 -26.13 25.63
C GLN A 16 5.18 -26.23 24.09
N THR A 17 4.40 -27.13 23.51
CA THR A 17 4.34 -27.33 22.04
C THR A 17 3.55 -26.23 21.33
N TYR A 18 2.49 -25.72 21.98
CA TYR A 18 1.72 -24.56 21.51
C TYR A 18 2.53 -23.26 21.56
N LEU A 19 3.29 -23.05 22.64
CA LEU A 19 4.21 -21.91 22.75
C LEU A 19 5.33 -21.98 21.72
N PHE A 20 5.82 -23.18 21.40
CA PHE A 20 6.82 -23.38 20.34
C PHE A 20 6.26 -23.04 18.95
N TRP A 21 5.04 -23.46 18.64
CA TRP A 21 4.37 -23.09 17.38
C TRP A 21 4.07 -21.59 17.29
N LYS A 22 3.58 -20.96 18.36
CA LYS A 22 3.42 -19.49 18.42
C LYS A 22 4.73 -18.76 18.23
N ARG A 23 5.81 -19.27 18.84
CA ARG A 23 7.15 -18.71 18.71
C ARG A 23 7.70 -18.92 17.31
N LEU A 24 7.42 -20.04 16.64
CA LEU A 24 7.81 -20.28 15.26
C LEU A 24 7.00 -19.44 14.26
N ILE A 25 5.71 -19.21 14.48
CA ILE A 25 4.90 -18.28 13.67
C ILE A 25 5.42 -16.86 13.87
N SER A 26 5.63 -16.45 15.12
CA SER A 26 6.20 -15.14 15.46
C SER A 26 7.62 -14.96 14.90
N LEU A 27 8.48 -15.99 14.99
CA LEU A 27 9.83 -15.97 14.43
C LEU A 27 9.83 -16.05 12.91
N LYS A 28 8.91 -16.76 12.25
CA LYS A 28 8.74 -16.68 10.79
C LYS A 28 8.29 -15.28 10.36
N GLN A 29 7.36 -14.68 11.09
CA GLN A 29 6.88 -13.31 10.88
C GLN A 29 7.91 -12.24 11.26
N TYR A 30 8.95 -12.60 12.03
CA TYR A 30 10.05 -11.71 12.45
C TYR A 30 11.30 -11.89 11.58
N CYS A 31 11.64 -13.10 11.16
CA CYS A 31 12.76 -13.39 10.26
C CYS A 31 12.44 -13.05 8.80
N PHE A 32 11.17 -13.00 8.39
CA PHE A 32 10.79 -12.46 7.07
C PHE A 32 10.87 -10.93 6.99
N ARG A 33 11.06 -10.25 8.14
CA ARG A 33 11.08 -8.78 8.25
C ARG A 33 12.46 -8.15 8.02
N ASN A 34 13.49 -8.91 7.61
CA ASN A 34 14.88 -8.47 7.80
C ASN A 34 15.84 -8.76 6.64
N THR A 35 15.45 -8.47 5.40
CA THR A 35 16.38 -8.35 4.27
C THR A 35 15.85 -7.30 3.29
N ASP A 36 16.70 -6.34 2.94
CA ASP A 36 16.47 -5.14 2.11
C ASP A 36 15.59 -4.04 2.75
N MET A 37 15.88 -2.77 2.43
CA MET A 37 15.03 -1.63 2.80
C MET A 37 13.56 -2.01 2.62
N ASP A 38 12.77 -1.88 3.68
CA ASP A 38 11.34 -2.11 3.67
C ASP A 38 10.74 -1.36 2.46
N SER A 39 9.86 -2.00 1.68
CA SER A 39 9.27 -1.37 0.48
C SER A 39 8.62 -0.02 0.81
N LEU A 40 8.12 0.13 2.04
CA LEU A 40 7.65 1.40 2.59
C LEU A 40 8.76 2.44 2.79
N ASP A 41 9.97 2.06 3.22
CA ASP A 41 11.11 2.99 3.34
C ASP A 41 11.53 3.53 1.97
N LYS A 42 11.54 2.69 0.93
CA LYS A 42 11.82 3.13 -0.44
C LYS A 42 10.77 4.12 -0.92
N LEU A 43 9.51 3.86 -0.62
CA LEU A 43 8.40 4.75 -0.96
C LEU A 43 8.52 6.10 -0.25
N ILE A 44 8.86 6.10 1.05
CA ILE A 44 9.10 7.31 1.84
C ILE A 44 10.32 8.07 1.32
N ALA A 45 11.42 7.39 0.96
CA ALA A 45 12.60 8.02 0.38
C ALA A 45 12.25 8.72 -0.94
N ASN A 46 11.57 8.03 -1.85
CA ASN A 46 11.14 8.61 -3.13
C ASN A 46 10.18 9.80 -2.94
N ALA A 47 9.30 9.75 -1.92
CA ALA A 47 8.44 10.87 -1.58
C ALA A 47 9.26 12.08 -1.09
N ASN A 48 10.23 11.88 -0.19
CA ASN A 48 11.08 12.96 0.31
C ASN A 48 11.93 13.61 -0.80
N ASP A 49 12.44 12.81 -1.73
CA ASP A 49 13.20 13.31 -2.88
C ASP A 49 12.31 14.00 -3.93
N GLY A 50 10.99 13.99 -3.73
CA GLY A 50 9.98 14.58 -4.62
C GLY A 50 9.79 13.81 -5.93
N THR A 51 10.49 12.69 -6.13
CA THR A 51 10.54 11.97 -7.41
C THR A 51 9.22 11.32 -7.77
N LEU A 52 8.42 10.90 -6.78
CA LEU A 52 7.11 10.27 -7.00
C LEU A 52 6.14 11.16 -7.77
N LEU A 53 6.11 12.46 -7.43
CA LEU A 53 5.17 13.40 -8.03
C LEU A 53 5.84 14.29 -9.09
N HIS A 54 7.17 14.39 -9.12
CA HIS A 54 7.90 15.34 -9.97
C HIS A 54 7.45 15.33 -11.43
N LYS A 55 7.33 14.14 -12.04
CA LYS A 55 6.95 13.98 -13.45
C LYS A 55 5.45 13.98 -13.70
N LEU A 56 4.62 13.93 -12.66
CA LEU A 56 3.17 13.96 -12.81
C LEU A 56 2.76 15.34 -13.36
N THR A 57 2.12 15.36 -14.52
CA THR A 57 1.64 16.59 -15.15
C THR A 57 0.11 16.59 -15.19
N LEU A 58 -0.47 17.62 -14.58
CA LEU A 58 -1.91 17.86 -14.48
C LEU A 58 -2.08 19.38 -14.55
N GLU A 59 -2.77 19.88 -15.57
CA GLU A 59 -3.13 21.29 -15.65
C GLU A 59 -4.36 21.57 -14.78
N GLN A 60 -4.53 22.79 -14.29
CA GLN A 60 -5.64 23.13 -13.39
C GLN A 60 -7.02 22.73 -13.94
N LYS A 61 -7.23 22.94 -15.24
CA LYS A 61 -8.48 22.58 -15.94
C LYS A 61 -8.75 21.06 -15.96
N ASP A 62 -7.69 20.25 -15.90
CA ASP A 62 -7.77 18.80 -15.98
C ASP A 62 -8.00 18.19 -14.59
N ILE A 63 -7.70 18.93 -13.51
CA ILE A 63 -7.88 18.46 -12.12
C ILE A 63 -9.34 18.14 -11.84
N HIS A 64 -10.28 19.05 -12.16
CA HIS A 64 -11.70 18.81 -11.92
C HIS A 64 -12.20 17.57 -12.65
N TYR A 65 -11.86 17.44 -13.94
CA TYR A 65 -12.21 16.25 -14.72
C TYR A 65 -11.59 14.98 -14.12
N ALA A 66 -10.32 15.05 -13.70
CA ALA A 66 -9.64 13.91 -13.09
C ALA A 66 -10.30 13.47 -11.77
N LEU A 67 -10.75 14.42 -10.95
CA LEU A 67 -11.48 14.15 -9.70
C LEU A 67 -12.85 13.54 -9.99
N ASP A 68 -13.62 14.07 -10.95
CA ASP A 68 -14.91 13.50 -11.37
C ASP A 68 -14.75 12.04 -11.85
N GLN A 69 -13.65 11.74 -12.56
CA GLN A 69 -13.35 10.39 -13.03
C GLN A 69 -12.97 9.42 -11.90
N ARG A 70 -12.61 9.91 -10.71
CA ARG A 70 -12.36 9.07 -9.53
C ARG A 70 -13.64 8.74 -8.77
N ASP A 71 -14.60 9.65 -8.78
CA ASP A 71 -15.93 9.42 -8.19
C ASP A 71 -16.77 8.44 -9.03
N HIS A 72 -16.35 8.14 -10.27
CA HIS A 72 -17.01 7.15 -11.08
C HIS A 72 -16.97 5.75 -10.42
N PRO A 73 -18.07 4.98 -10.41
CA PRO A 73 -18.13 3.68 -9.73
C PRO A 73 -17.09 2.65 -10.17
N SER A 74 -16.51 2.81 -11.36
CA SER A 74 -15.44 1.93 -11.86
C SER A 74 -14.13 2.10 -11.10
N PHE A 75 -13.88 3.28 -10.54
CA PHE A 75 -12.72 3.60 -9.71
C PHE A 75 -13.07 3.48 -8.23
N ASP A 76 -14.09 4.24 -7.77
CA ASP A 76 -14.44 4.35 -6.35
C ASP A 76 -14.70 2.99 -5.69
N ASN A 77 -15.50 2.12 -6.31
CA ASN A 77 -15.78 0.79 -5.76
C ASN A 77 -14.52 -0.07 -5.58
N LYS A 78 -13.53 0.05 -6.49
CA LYS A 78 -12.29 -0.70 -6.40
C LYS A 78 -11.38 -0.13 -5.32
N TRP A 79 -11.30 1.20 -5.23
CA TRP A 79 -10.58 1.90 -4.15
C TRP A 79 -11.15 1.53 -2.79
N MET A 80 -12.46 1.67 -2.59
CA MET A 80 -13.16 1.32 -1.35
C MET A 80 -12.99 -0.15 -0.98
N LYS A 81 -13.08 -1.06 -1.95
CA LYS A 81 -12.86 -2.49 -1.70
C LYS A 81 -11.44 -2.79 -1.24
N ALA A 82 -10.42 -2.17 -1.85
CA ALA A 82 -9.03 -2.32 -1.45
C ALA A 82 -8.80 -1.72 -0.05
N SER A 83 -9.31 -0.52 0.21
CA SER A 83 -9.24 0.18 1.49
C SER A 83 -9.81 -0.66 2.64
N HIS A 84 -11.06 -1.11 2.51
CA HIS A 84 -11.69 -1.97 3.50
C HIS A 84 -10.93 -3.28 3.74
N ALA A 85 -10.38 -3.88 2.68
CA ALA A 85 -9.60 -5.12 2.80
C ALA A 85 -8.33 -4.89 3.63
N VAL A 86 -7.60 -3.80 3.36
CA VAL A 86 -6.40 -3.43 4.11
C VAL A 86 -6.74 -3.07 5.56
N ASP A 87 -7.77 -2.28 5.80
CA ASP A 87 -8.23 -1.94 7.15
C ASP A 87 -8.61 -3.17 7.98
N THR A 88 -9.19 -4.20 7.35
CA THR A 88 -9.51 -5.46 8.03
C THR A 88 -8.25 -6.25 8.41
N LEU A 89 -7.18 -6.12 7.63
CA LEU A 89 -5.90 -6.79 7.89
C LEU A 89 -5.01 -6.01 8.85
N LYS A 90 -5.25 -4.71 9.01
CA LYS A 90 -4.50 -3.85 9.93
C LYS A 90 -4.70 -4.31 11.37
N GLY A 91 -3.58 -4.70 12.00
CA GLY A 91 -3.49 -4.87 13.44
C GLY A 91 -3.09 -3.57 14.14
N SER A 92 -2.95 -3.60 15.47
CA SER A 92 -2.44 -2.46 16.24
C SER A 92 -0.90 -2.40 16.18
N ALA A 93 -0.33 -1.69 15.19
CA ALA A 93 1.11 -1.51 15.05
C ALA A 93 1.47 -0.02 14.90
N ALA A 94 1.57 0.68 16.02
CA ALA A 94 1.70 2.14 16.08
C ALA A 94 2.89 2.72 15.29
N ASP A 95 4.02 2.01 15.22
CA ASP A 95 5.19 2.47 14.46
C ASP A 95 4.96 2.45 12.94
N ALA A 96 4.27 1.42 12.45
CA ALA A 96 3.92 1.30 11.04
C ALA A 96 2.89 2.38 10.65
N ASP A 97 1.92 2.65 11.52
CA ASP A 97 0.94 3.73 11.33
C ASP A 97 1.63 5.11 11.27
N ALA A 98 2.64 5.36 12.10
CA ALA A 98 3.39 6.60 12.09
C ALA A 98 4.17 6.82 10.79
N ARG A 99 4.79 5.76 10.26
CA ARG A 99 5.50 5.79 8.97
C ARG A 99 4.57 6.07 7.79
N VAL A 100 3.39 5.44 7.76
CA VAL A 100 2.38 5.74 6.74
C VAL A 100 1.84 7.16 6.88
N ALA A 101 1.57 7.62 8.11
CA ALA A 101 1.15 9.00 8.36
C ALA A 101 2.20 10.02 7.87
N GLN A 102 3.50 9.72 8.03
CA GLN A 102 4.58 10.54 7.49
C GLN A 102 4.53 10.60 5.96
N LEU A 103 4.41 9.45 5.29
CA LEU A 103 4.28 9.38 3.82
C LEU A 103 3.11 10.24 3.31
N ARG A 104 1.94 10.07 3.92
CA ARG A 104 0.72 10.84 3.60
C ARG A 104 0.95 12.34 3.73
N LYS A 105 1.58 12.76 4.84
CA LYS A 105 1.88 14.18 5.09
C LYS A 105 2.81 14.78 4.04
N ILE A 106 3.89 14.07 3.66
CA ILE A 106 4.84 14.54 2.65
C ILE A 106 4.11 14.80 1.33
N LEU A 107 3.35 13.81 0.87
CA LEU A 107 2.68 13.87 -0.42
C LEU A 107 1.52 14.85 -0.45
N TYR A 108 0.79 15.00 0.65
CA TYR A 108 -0.23 16.04 0.77
C TYR A 108 0.40 17.44 0.61
N LEU A 109 1.48 17.73 1.35
CA LEU A 109 2.14 19.04 1.30
C LEU A 109 2.74 19.34 -0.06
N GLN A 110 3.43 18.37 -0.68
CA GLN A 110 3.97 18.51 -2.03
C GLN A 110 2.87 18.74 -3.08
N SER A 111 1.75 18.03 -2.95
CA SER A 111 0.61 18.19 -3.86
C SER A 111 -0.04 19.56 -3.71
N MET A 112 -0.22 20.02 -2.46
CA MET A 112 -0.74 21.35 -2.15
C MET A 112 0.15 22.46 -2.71
N GLU A 113 1.47 22.36 -2.55
CA GLU A 113 2.42 23.34 -3.07
C GLU A 113 2.38 23.42 -4.61
N ARG A 114 2.12 22.30 -5.28
CA ARG A 114 2.18 22.24 -6.74
C ARG A 114 0.88 22.60 -7.44
N TRP A 115 -0.25 22.11 -6.95
CA TRP A 115 -1.54 22.22 -7.66
C TRP A 115 -2.57 23.05 -6.91
N GLU A 116 -2.27 23.48 -5.69
CA GLU A 116 -3.14 24.32 -4.85
C GLU A 116 -4.59 23.77 -4.75
N SER A 117 -4.74 22.45 -4.84
CA SER A 117 -6.01 21.74 -4.82
C SER A 117 -6.06 20.79 -3.63
N PRO A 118 -6.81 21.14 -2.56
CA PRO A 118 -6.99 20.27 -1.39
C PRO A 118 -7.54 18.89 -1.75
N ASP A 119 -8.48 18.81 -2.68
CA ASP A 119 -9.12 17.56 -3.08
C ASP A 119 -8.15 16.63 -3.82
N LEU A 120 -7.33 17.19 -4.73
CA LEU A 120 -6.28 16.44 -5.38
C LEU A 120 -5.21 15.98 -4.39
N ALA A 121 -4.79 16.87 -3.49
CA ALA A 121 -3.80 16.55 -2.47
C ALA A 121 -4.30 15.45 -1.52
N ALA A 122 -5.59 15.48 -1.14
CA ALA A 122 -6.24 14.44 -0.36
C ALA A 122 -6.25 13.10 -1.12
N CYS A 123 -6.66 13.08 -2.39
CA CYS A 123 -6.65 11.87 -3.22
C CYS A 123 -5.26 11.24 -3.31
N ILE A 124 -4.23 12.04 -3.61
CA ILE A 124 -2.84 11.54 -3.70
C ILE A 124 -2.39 11.02 -2.33
N SER A 125 -2.58 11.79 -1.26
CA SER A 125 -2.25 11.36 0.10
C SER A 125 -2.92 10.04 0.47
N ASP A 126 -4.20 9.90 0.18
CA ASP A 126 -4.99 8.73 0.56
C ASP A 126 -4.61 7.49 -0.27
N ASP A 127 -4.32 7.66 -1.56
CA ASP A 127 -3.79 6.58 -2.41
C ASP A 127 -2.47 6.03 -1.85
N PHE A 128 -1.53 6.90 -1.49
CA PHE A 128 -0.25 6.47 -0.93
C PHE A 128 -0.37 5.97 0.52
N GLY A 129 -1.37 6.44 1.26
CA GLY A 129 -1.78 5.85 2.54
C GLY A 129 -2.18 4.39 2.35
N LEU A 130 -3.10 4.13 1.42
CA LEU A 130 -3.56 2.78 1.09
C LEU A 130 -2.43 1.88 0.58
N ILE A 131 -1.56 2.38 -0.29
CA ILE A 131 -0.37 1.65 -0.77
C ILE A 131 0.57 1.31 0.38
N GLY A 132 0.87 2.27 1.27
CA GLY A 132 1.73 2.04 2.42
C GLY A 132 1.15 0.99 3.38
N ASP A 133 -0.15 1.08 3.65
CA ASP A 133 -0.86 0.13 4.48
C ASP A 133 -0.92 -1.28 3.86
N ALA A 134 -1.08 -1.37 2.54
CA ALA A 134 -1.03 -2.64 1.80
C ALA A 134 0.36 -3.29 1.88
N LEU A 135 1.44 -2.50 1.83
CA LEU A 135 2.81 -3.02 2.03
C LEU A 135 3.00 -3.60 3.42
N ILE A 136 2.53 -2.92 4.48
CA ILE A 136 2.64 -3.38 5.87
C ILE A 136 1.83 -4.66 6.10
N THR A 137 0.61 -4.71 5.58
CA THR A 137 -0.31 -5.84 5.74
C THR A 137 -0.03 -6.98 4.76
N GLN A 138 0.94 -6.81 3.85
CA GLN A 138 1.24 -7.72 2.75
C GLN A 138 0.03 -8.04 1.87
N TYR A 139 -0.94 -7.11 1.81
CA TYR A 139 -2.14 -7.26 1.01
C TYR A 139 -1.79 -7.16 -0.48
N GLN A 140 -2.08 -8.24 -1.23
CA GLN A 140 -1.81 -8.30 -2.66
C GLN A 140 -3.11 -8.11 -3.44
N ASN A 141 -3.12 -7.12 -4.32
CA ASN A 141 -4.27 -6.83 -5.18
C ASN A 141 -3.79 -6.25 -6.52
N PRO A 142 -4.10 -6.90 -7.67
CA PRO A 142 -3.70 -6.41 -8.99
C PRO A 142 -4.14 -4.98 -9.30
N TRP A 143 -5.26 -4.52 -8.75
CA TRP A 143 -5.72 -3.14 -8.89
C TRP A 143 -4.82 -2.15 -8.14
N LEU A 144 -4.35 -2.48 -6.93
CA LEU A 144 -3.38 -1.63 -6.20
C LEU A 144 -2.03 -1.58 -6.92
N ASN A 145 -1.61 -2.68 -7.53
CA ASN A 145 -0.41 -2.69 -8.37
C ASN A 145 -0.58 -1.71 -9.55
N GLY A 146 -1.75 -1.72 -10.19
CA GLY A 146 -2.09 -0.78 -11.25
C GLY A 146 -2.14 0.68 -10.78
N LEU A 147 -2.63 0.92 -9.55
CA LEU A 147 -2.65 2.25 -8.91
C LEU A 147 -1.23 2.80 -8.72
N LEU A 148 -0.34 2.03 -8.10
CA LEU A 148 1.06 2.43 -7.90
C LEU A 148 1.79 2.61 -9.25
N LEU A 149 1.59 1.69 -10.19
CA LEU A 149 2.21 1.76 -11.51
C LEU A 149 1.79 3.01 -12.28
N ALA A 150 0.55 3.49 -12.12
CA ALA A 150 0.11 4.76 -12.70
C ALA A 150 0.99 5.92 -12.23
N TYR A 151 1.19 6.05 -10.92
CA TYR A 151 2.05 7.08 -10.34
C TYR A 151 3.51 6.95 -10.80
N LEU A 152 4.08 5.74 -10.76
CA LEU A 152 5.45 5.50 -11.23
C LEU A 152 5.61 5.82 -12.73
N SER A 153 4.55 5.64 -13.51
CA SER A 153 4.47 6.02 -14.92
C SER A 153 4.09 7.50 -15.13
N SER A 154 4.16 8.33 -14.08
CA SER A 154 3.89 9.77 -14.12
C SER A 154 2.46 10.13 -14.55
N ARG A 155 1.50 9.25 -14.27
CA ARG A 155 0.08 9.41 -14.64
C ARG A 155 -0.79 9.41 -13.39
N PHE A 156 -1.71 10.38 -13.31
CA PHE A 156 -2.68 10.40 -12.21
C PHE A 156 -3.72 9.30 -12.44
N PRO A 157 -4.00 8.45 -11.44
CA PRO A 157 -4.93 7.35 -11.60
C PRO A 157 -6.38 7.85 -11.59
N THR A 158 -7.08 7.59 -12.70
CA THR A 158 -8.48 7.96 -12.94
C THR A 158 -9.19 6.84 -13.71
N GLY A 159 -10.52 6.78 -13.63
CA GLY A 159 -11.34 5.85 -14.42
C GLY A 159 -11.02 4.36 -14.20
N GLU A 160 -11.06 3.56 -15.26
CA GLU A 160 -10.71 2.13 -15.17
C GLU A 160 -9.20 1.93 -15.22
N LEU A 161 -8.61 1.54 -14.08
CA LEU A 161 -7.21 1.15 -14.02
C LEU A 161 -7.00 -0.26 -14.57
N GLN A 162 -5.90 -0.43 -15.31
CA GLN A 162 -5.39 -1.74 -15.70
C GLN A 162 -4.88 -2.49 -14.48
N GLU A 163 -5.49 -3.64 -14.21
CA GLU A 163 -5.03 -4.55 -13.16
C GLU A 163 -3.71 -5.19 -13.57
N THR A 164 -2.70 -5.09 -12.71
CA THR A 164 -1.35 -5.56 -12.99
C THR A 164 -1.02 -6.73 -12.05
N PRO A 165 -0.79 -7.95 -12.56
CA PRO A 165 -0.44 -9.10 -11.71
C PRO A 165 0.95 -8.94 -11.10
N GLY A 166 1.22 -9.65 -10.00
CA GLY A 166 2.51 -9.62 -9.29
C GLY A 166 2.39 -9.09 -7.86
N LEU A 167 3.52 -8.91 -7.19
CA LEU A 167 3.55 -8.31 -5.86
C LEU A 167 3.64 -6.79 -5.97
N LEU A 168 3.02 -6.07 -5.04
CA LEU A 168 3.08 -4.60 -5.00
C LEU A 168 4.53 -4.08 -4.96
N GLU A 169 5.42 -4.81 -4.28
CA GLU A 169 6.85 -4.51 -4.19
C GLU A 169 7.62 -4.70 -5.50
N ASP A 170 7.10 -5.50 -6.44
CA ASP A 170 7.74 -5.70 -7.74
C ASP A 170 7.67 -4.44 -8.60
N ALA A 171 6.71 -3.55 -8.34
CA ALA A 171 6.61 -2.25 -9.02
C ALA A 171 7.84 -1.36 -8.81
N PHE A 172 8.61 -1.56 -7.73
CA PHE A 172 9.83 -0.81 -7.45
C PHE A 172 11.09 -1.37 -8.13
N LYS A 173 11.00 -2.51 -8.83
CA LYS A 173 12.14 -3.18 -9.49
C LYS A 173 12.24 -2.88 -10.98
N ALA A 174 11.21 -2.27 -11.57
CA ALA A 174 11.12 -1.93 -12.99
C ALA A 174 11.85 -0.60 -13.29
#